data_AF-A0A966CJ01-F1
#
_entry.id   AF-A0A966CJ01-F1
#
_cell.length_a   1.000
_cell.length_b   1.000
_cell.length_c   1.000
_cell.angle_alpha   90.00
_cell.angle_beta   90.00
_cell.angle_gamma   90.00
#
_symmetry.space_group_name_H-M   'P 1'
#
loop_
_entity.id
_entity.type
_entity.pdbx_description
1 polymer ?
#
loop_
_entity_poly.entity_id
_entity_poly.type
_entity_poly.pdbx_seq_one_letter_code
_entity_poly.pdbx_strand_id
1 'polypeptide(L)'
;MPTILRVIDLYRDREYFRQLLKIGLPITFQQFVFSLLNMVGVVMIGQKGEVAVAAAGLANQVYFLYSLILFGIASGAAMFTAQLWGKRDIPNLRKVLSLSLTLSLAVALIFLGLAQLIPVQILEL
;
A
#
# COMPACT_ATOMS: atom_id res chain seq x y z
N MET A 1 -9.69 -24.21 -24.35
CA MET A 1 -10.55 -23.19 -24.97
C MET A 1 -11.93 -22.94 -24.29
N PRO A 2 -12.33 -23.49 -23.13
CA PRO A 2 -13.61 -23.10 -22.49
C PRO A 2 -13.48 -21.96 -21.44
N THR A 3 -12.26 -21.61 -21.01
CA THR A 3 -12.04 -20.63 -19.94
C THR A 3 -12.25 -19.18 -20.39
N ILE A 4 -11.93 -18.86 -21.64
CA ILE A 4 -12.02 -17.48 -22.18
C ILE A 4 -13.49 -17.07 -22.41
N LEU A 5 -14.34 -18.00 -22.85
CA LEU A 5 -15.77 -17.74 -23.05
C LEU A 5 -16.50 -17.46 -21.72
N ARG A 6 -16.11 -18.11 -20.62
CA ARG A 6 -16.63 -17.81 -19.28
C ARG A 6 -16.27 -16.41 -18.78
N VAL A 7 -15.09 -15.89 -19.14
CA VAL A 7 -14.67 -14.53 -18.77
C VAL A 7 -15.51 -13.48 -19.51
N ILE A 8 -15.89 -13.74 -20.76
CA ILE A 8 -16.73 -12.83 -21.55
C ILE A 8 -18.18 -12.83 -21.05
N ASP A 9 -18.72 -14.00 -20.68
CA ASP A 9 -20.02 -14.07 -20.00
C ASP A 9 -20.02 -13.39 -18.62
N LEU A 10 -18.89 -13.43 -17.89
CA LEU A 10 -18.71 -12.72 -16.61
C LEU A 10 -18.83 -11.18 -16.75
N TYR A 11 -18.36 -10.61 -17.87
CA TYR A 11 -18.51 -9.19 -18.16
C TYR A 11 -19.93 -8.82 -18.63
N ARG A 12 -20.73 -9.80 -19.09
CA ARG A 12 -22.09 -9.58 -19.58
C ARG A 12 -23.14 -9.61 -18.46
N ASP A 13 -22.76 -10.11 -17.28
CA ASP A 13 -23.62 -10.19 -16.12
C ASP A 13 -23.74 -8.82 -15.42
N ARG A 14 -24.91 -8.17 -15.55
CA ARG A 14 -25.14 -6.82 -14.97
C ARG A 14 -24.93 -6.79 -13.46
N GLU A 15 -25.20 -7.90 -12.77
CA GLU A 15 -25.02 -8.01 -11.34
C GLU A 15 -23.54 -8.00 -10.94
N TYR A 16 -22.69 -8.70 -11.70
CA TYR A 16 -21.24 -8.70 -11.50
C TYR A 16 -20.63 -7.32 -11.76
N PHE A 17 -21.02 -6.66 -12.86
CA PHE A 17 -20.54 -5.31 -13.17
C PHE A 17 -20.96 -4.29 -12.10
N ARG A 18 -22.18 -4.42 -11.54
CA ARG A 18 -22.65 -3.58 -10.43
C ARG A 18 -21.85 -3.81 -9.15
N GLN A 19 -21.51 -5.06 -8.82
CA GLN A 19 -20.65 -5.37 -7.67
C GLN A 19 -19.21 -4.87 -7.89
N LEU A 20 -18.67 -5.05 -9.08
CA LEU A 20 -17.34 -4.55 -9.46
C LEU A 20 -17.27 -3.03 -9.32
N LEU A 21 -18.27 -2.29 -9.80
CA LEU A 21 -18.33 -0.84 -9.62
C LEU A 21 -18.49 -0.45 -8.14
N LYS A 22 -19.29 -1.18 -7.37
CA LYS A 22 -19.50 -0.90 -5.94
C LYS A 22 -18.20 -1.03 -5.12
N ILE A 23 -17.28 -1.90 -5.53
CA ILE A 23 -15.99 -2.11 -4.86
C ILE A 23 -14.87 -1.28 -5.52
N GLY A 24 -14.81 -1.27 -6.85
CA GLY A 24 -13.76 -0.60 -7.61
C GLY A 24 -13.86 0.92 -7.62
N LEU A 25 -15.07 1.49 -7.57
CA LEU A 25 -15.27 2.94 -7.49
C LEU A 25 -14.70 3.54 -6.20
N PRO A 26 -15.01 3.03 -4.99
CA PRO A 26 -14.41 3.57 -3.77
C PRO A 26 -12.89 3.34 -3.71
N ILE A 27 -12.37 2.20 -4.19
CA ILE A 27 -10.92 1.95 -4.23
C ILE A 27 -10.19 2.94 -5.14
N THR A 28 -10.73 3.16 -6.35
CA THR A 28 -10.15 4.13 -7.30
C THR A 28 -10.23 5.54 -6.73
N PHE A 29 -11.34 5.91 -6.09
CA PHE A 29 -11.51 7.21 -5.46
C PHE A 29 -10.53 7.42 -4.31
N GLN A 30 -10.33 6.41 -3.46
CA GLN A 30 -9.31 6.43 -2.40
C GLN A 30 -7.92 6.68 -2.97
N GLN A 31 -7.54 5.96 -4.02
CA GLN A 31 -6.23 6.14 -4.67
C GLN A 31 -6.09 7.53 -5.31
N PHE A 32 -7.15 8.06 -5.90
CA PHE A 32 -7.17 9.42 -6.44
C PHE A 32 -6.89 10.47 -5.36
N VAL A 33 -7.58 10.39 -4.22
CA VAL A 33 -7.36 11.28 -3.07
C VAL A 33 -5.92 11.15 -2.56
N PHE A 34 -5.40 9.93 -2.44
CA PHE A 34 -4.02 9.69 -1.98
C PHE A 34 -2.97 10.34 -2.91
N SER A 35 -3.17 10.25 -4.22
CA SER A 35 -2.31 10.89 -5.21
C SER A 35 -2.37 12.43 -5.14
N LEU A 36 -3.56 13.00 -4.95
CA LEU A 36 -3.73 14.44 -4.76
C LEU A 36 -3.01 14.95 -3.50
N LEU A 37 -3.13 14.22 -2.39
CA LEU A 37 -2.44 14.55 -1.14
C LEU A 37 -0.92 14.53 -1.32
N ASN A 38 -0.39 13.55 -2.05
CA ASN A 38 1.04 13.50 -2.38
C ASN A 38 1.47 14.72 -3.20
N MET A 39 0.71 15.06 -4.24
CA MET A 39 1.00 16.24 -5.09
C MET A 39 0.99 17.54 -4.28
N VAL A 40 -0.05 17.75 -3.47
CA VAL A 40 -0.17 18.94 -2.62
C VAL A 40 0.97 18.98 -1.60
N GLY A 41 1.36 17.85 -1.02
CA GLY A 41 2.50 17.77 -0.10
C GLY A 41 3.81 18.24 -0.74
N VAL A 42 4.11 17.77 -1.96
CA VAL A 42 5.29 18.21 -2.71
C VAL A 42 5.24 19.71 -3.02
N VAL A 43 4.07 20.22 -3.47
CA VAL A 43 3.90 21.65 -3.77
C VAL A 43 4.05 22.52 -2.51
N MET A 44 3.46 22.12 -1.38
CA MET A 44 3.57 22.84 -0.10
C MET A 44 5.01 22.89 0.41
N ILE A 45 5.77 21.81 0.23
CA ILE A 45 7.20 21.79 0.55
C ILE A 45 7.96 22.70 -0.43
N GLY A 46 7.59 22.70 -1.71
CA GLY A 46 8.18 23.56 -2.74
C GLY A 46 8.05 25.05 -2.49
N GLN A 47 6.97 25.50 -1.86
CA GLN A 47 6.81 26.90 -1.47
C GLN A 47 7.81 27.35 -0.39
N LYS A 48 8.45 26.42 0.33
CA LYS A 48 9.45 26.74 1.36
C LYS A 48 10.89 26.87 0.83
N GLY A 49 11.10 26.75 -0.48
CA GLY A 49 12.38 26.96 -1.15
C GLY A 49 13.04 25.67 -1.68
N GLU A 50 14.03 25.83 -2.56
CA GLU A 50 14.69 24.72 -3.27
C GLU A 50 15.33 23.68 -2.33
N VAL A 51 15.89 24.12 -1.21
CA VAL A 51 16.50 23.23 -0.20
C VAL A 51 15.46 22.27 0.40
N ALA A 52 14.23 22.74 0.61
CA ALA A 52 13.15 21.92 1.16
C ALA A 52 12.67 20.86 0.14
N VAL A 53 12.65 21.20 -1.15
CA VAL A 53 12.31 20.25 -2.23
C VAL A 53 13.39 19.19 -2.38
N ALA A 54 14.67 19.58 -2.37
CA ALA A 54 15.79 18.65 -2.45
C ALA A 54 15.79 17.66 -1.27
N ALA A 55 15.57 18.17 -0.05
CA ALA A 55 15.44 17.33 1.14
C ALA A 55 14.24 16.37 1.06
N ALA A 56 13.10 16.81 0.52
CA ALA A 56 11.94 15.94 0.32
C ALA A 56 12.17 14.87 -0.75
N GLY A 57 12.96 15.17 -1.80
CA GLY A 57 13.36 14.18 -2.81
C GLY A 57 14.19 13.04 -2.20
N LEU A 58 15.17 13.38 -1.37
CA LEU A 58 16.00 12.41 -0.63
C LEU A 58 15.15 11.58 0.35
N ALA A 59 14.24 12.23 1.09
CA ALA A 59 13.31 11.53 1.97
C ALA A 59 12.41 10.54 1.21
N ASN A 60 12.01 10.88 -0.03
CA ASN A 60 11.13 10.04 -0.82
C ASN A 60 11.80 8.73 -1.28
N GLN A 61 13.12 8.72 -1.50
CA GLN A 61 13.85 7.48 -1.81
C GLN A 61 13.82 6.48 -0.66
N VAL A 62 14.04 6.95 0.57
CA VAL A 62 13.94 6.10 1.76
C VAL A 62 12.49 5.66 2.00
N TYR A 63 11.53 6.56 1.78
CA TYR A 63 10.12 6.22 1.84
C TYR A 63 9.73 5.13 0.84
N PHE A 64 10.31 5.14 -0.37
CA PHE A 64 10.08 4.09 -1.36
C PHE A 64 10.54 2.72 -0.87
N LEU A 65 11.74 2.61 -0.27
CA LEU A 65 12.24 1.36 0.30
C LEU A 65 11.35 0.86 1.45
N TYR A 66 10.94 1.77 2.35
CA TYR A 66 9.99 1.47 3.41
C TYR A 66 8.66 0.93 2.85
N SER A 67 8.11 1.63 1.86
CA SER A 67 6.86 1.26 1.19
C SER A 67 6.97 -0.11 0.51
N LEU A 68 8.10 -0.42 -0.12
CA LEU A 68 8.35 -1.72 -0.75
C LEU A 68 8.28 -2.88 0.27
N ILE A 69 8.91 -2.72 1.43
CA ILE A 69 8.90 -3.75 2.49
C ILE A 69 7.48 -3.94 3.03
N LEU A 70 6.78 -2.84 3.34
CA LEU A 70 5.40 -2.91 3.81
C LEU A 70 4.47 -3.55 2.77
N PHE A 71 4.65 -3.21 1.50
CA PHE A 71 3.87 -3.80 0.42
C PHE A 71 4.11 -5.32 0.31
N GLY A 72 5.34 -5.78 0.50
CA GLY A 72 5.67 -7.20 0.56
C GLY A 72 4.96 -7.93 1.71
N ILE A 73 4.98 -7.35 2.92
CA ILE A 73 4.28 -7.91 4.09
C ILE A 73 2.77 -7.93 3.86
N ALA A 74 2.20 -6.82 3.37
CA ALA A 74 0.77 -6.70 3.12
C ALA A 74 0.29 -7.68 2.03
N SER A 75 1.03 -7.81 0.93
CA SER A 75 0.71 -8.73 -0.15
C SER A 75 0.76 -10.20 0.31
N GLY A 76 1.81 -10.58 1.04
CA GLY A 76 1.91 -11.93 1.63
C GLY A 76 0.77 -12.22 2.61
N ALA A 77 0.47 -11.27 3.50
CA ALA A 77 -0.63 -11.40 4.45
C ALA A 77 -1.99 -11.50 3.76
N ALA A 78 -2.23 -10.71 2.70
CA ALA A 78 -3.46 -10.76 1.92
C ALA A 78 -3.68 -12.12 1.26
N MET A 79 -2.61 -12.74 0.72
CA MET A 79 -2.67 -14.07 0.13
C MET A 79 -3.12 -15.13 1.16
N PHE A 80 -2.47 -15.17 2.33
CA PHE A 80 -2.86 -16.10 3.40
C PHE A 80 -4.27 -15.81 3.94
N THR A 81 -4.63 -14.52 4.05
CA THR A 81 -5.97 -14.07 4.48
C THR A 81 -7.05 -14.60 3.53
N ALA A 82 -6.84 -14.48 2.22
CA ALA A 82 -7.79 -15.00 1.21
C ALA A 82 -7.93 -16.53 1.29
N GLN A 83 -6.82 -17.26 1.47
CA GLN A 83 -6.84 -18.72 1.61
C GLN A 83 -7.57 -19.19 2.88
N LEU A 84 -7.29 -18.56 4.02
CA LEU A 84 -7.90 -18.89 5.32
C LEU A 84 -9.38 -18.51 5.37
N TRP A 85 -9.74 -17.39 4.76
CA TRP A 85 -11.14 -16.98 4.60
C TRP A 85 -11.92 -18.01 3.76
N GLY A 86 -11.33 -18.50 2.67
CA GLY A 86 -11.92 -19.57 1.85
C GLY A 86 -12.14 -20.88 2.61
N LYS A 87 -11.24 -21.22 3.55
CA LYS A 87 -11.37 -22.38 4.45
C LYS A 87 -12.27 -22.14 5.67
N ARG A 88 -12.80 -20.92 5.86
CA ARG A 88 -13.56 -20.48 7.06
C ARG A 88 -12.84 -20.69 8.39
N ASP A 89 -11.51 -20.73 8.39
CA ASP A 89 -10.67 -20.89 9.58
C ASP A 89 -10.38 -19.53 10.22
N ILE A 90 -11.37 -19.01 10.93
CA ILE A 90 -11.33 -17.70 11.61
C ILE A 90 -10.23 -17.61 12.69
N PRO A 91 -9.93 -18.65 13.49
CA PRO A 91 -8.84 -18.61 14.46
C PRO A 91 -7.48 -18.34 13.82
N ASN A 92 -7.14 -19.05 12.75
CA ASN A 92 -5.85 -18.88 12.07
C ASN A 92 -5.82 -17.58 11.25
N LEU A 93 -6.96 -17.14 10.70
CA LEU A 93 -7.09 -15.82 10.07
C LEU A 93 -6.68 -14.68 11.00
N ARG A 94 -7.17 -14.68 12.25
CA ARG A 94 -6.82 -13.67 13.25
C ARG A 94 -5.32 -13.68 13.59
N LYS A 95 -4.72 -14.87 13.66
CA LYS A 95 -3.26 -15.01 13.92
C LYS A 95 -2.44 -14.41 12.78
N VAL A 96 -2.78 -14.68 11.52
CA VAL A 96 -2.09 -14.11 10.36
C VAL A 96 -2.22 -12.58 10.33
N LEU A 97 -3.42 -12.06 10.58
CA LEU A 97 -3.65 -10.63 10.70
C LEU A 97 -2.79 -10.01 11.83
N SER A 98 -2.80 -10.60 13.03
CA SER A 98 -1.97 -10.11 14.13
C SER A 98 -0.48 -10.16 13.82
N LEU A 99 0.00 -11.22 13.16
CA LEU A 99 1.40 -11.35 12.78
C LEU A 99 1.78 -10.29 11.74
N SER A 100 0.94 -10.06 10.74
CA SER A 100 1.16 -9.02 9.72
C SER A 100 1.22 -7.62 10.34
N LEU A 101 0.34 -7.34 11.30
CA LEU A 101 0.34 -6.09 12.08
C LEU A 101 1.63 -5.95 12.89
N THR A 102 2.02 -6.97 13.66
CA THR A 102 3.25 -6.93 14.47
C THR A 102 4.50 -6.76 13.61
N LEU A 103 4.58 -7.44 12.47
CA LEU A 103 5.69 -7.29 11.52
C LEU A 103 5.75 -5.89 10.93
N SER A 104 4.60 -5.34 10.53
CA SER A 104 4.51 -3.99 9.98
C SER A 104 4.92 -2.95 11.03
N LEU A 105 4.49 -3.14 12.28
CA LEU A 105 4.88 -2.28 13.40
C LEU A 105 6.37 -2.37 13.70
N ALA A 106 6.96 -3.57 13.68
CA ALA A 106 8.39 -3.78 13.88
C ALA A 106 9.21 -3.08 12.78
N VAL A 107 8.81 -3.23 11.52
CA VAL A 107 9.45 -2.52 10.39
C VAL A 107 9.32 -1.01 10.57
N ALA A 108 8.14 -0.50 10.95
CA ALA A 108 7.94 0.92 11.21
C ALA A 108 8.86 1.44 12.32
N LEU A 109 9.01 0.71 13.42
CA LEU A 109 9.91 1.08 14.52
C LEU A 109 11.39 1.07 14.09
N ILE A 110 11.81 0.09 13.30
CA ILE A 110 13.18 0.02 12.76
C ILE A 110 13.43 1.22 11.85
N PHE A 111 12.53 1.51 10.91
CA PHE A 111 12.68 2.67 10.01
C PHE A 111 12.64 4.01 10.77
N LEU A 112 11.80 4.13 11.78
CA LEU A 112 11.75 5.33 12.64
C LEU A 112 13.07 5.51 13.41
N GLY A 113 13.60 4.44 13.99
CA GLY A 113 14.90 4.46 14.68
C GLY A 113 16.05 4.83 13.75
N LEU A 114 16.10 4.23 12.55
CA LEU A 114 17.10 4.55 11.52
C LEU A 114 17.01 6.01 11.05
N ALA A 115 15.79 6.52 10.85
CA ALA A 115 15.56 7.91 10.43
C ALA A 115 15.97 8.94 11.48
N GLN A 116 15.88 8.61 12.77
CA GLN A 116 16.29 9.50 13.88
C GLN A 116 17.79 9.47 14.16
N LEU A 117 18.46 8.33 13.96
CA LEU A 117 19.88 8.15 14.28
C LEU A 117 20.82 8.59 13.15
N ILE A 118 20.35 8.62 11.90
CA ILE A 118 21.16 9.02 10.73
C ILE A 118 20.39 10.04 9.87
N PRO A 119 20.13 11.27 10.38
CA PRO A 119 19.54 12.31 9.55
C PRO A 119 20.51 12.81 8.46
N VAL A 120 21.82 12.62 8.63
CA VAL A 120 22.85 13.31 7.83
C VAL A 120 23.44 12.46 6.69
N GLN A 121 23.62 11.14 6.83
CA GLN A 121 24.24 10.33 5.76
C GLN A 121 23.25 9.89 4.67
N ILE A 122 21.94 10.01 4.91
CA ILE A 122 20.90 9.76 3.88
C ILE A 122 20.77 10.95 2.94
N LEU A 123 21.11 12.16 3.39
CA LEU A 123 20.97 13.39 2.61
C LEU A 123 22.13 13.65 1.64
N GLU A 124 23.24 12.91 1.76
CA GLU A 124 24.44 13.05 0.90
C GLU A 124 24.57 11.94 -0.17
N LEU A 125 23.57 11.07 -0.34
CA LEU A 125 23.58 9.97 -1.31
C LEU A 125 22.64 10.20 -2.51
#